data_AF-A0A9X0BAD5-F1
#
_entry.id   AF-A0A9X0BAD5-F1
#
_cell.length_a   1.000
_cell.length_b   1.000
_cell.length_c   1.000
_cell.angle_alpha   90.00
_cell.angle_beta   90.00
_cell.angle_gamma   90.00
#
_symmetry.space_group_name_H-M   'P 1'
#
loop_
_entity.id
_entity.type
_entity.pdbx_description
1 polymer ?
#
loop_
_entity_poly.entity_id
_entity_poly.type
_entity_poly.pdbx_seq_one_letter_code
_entity_poly.pdbx_strand_id
1 'polypeptide(L)'
;MSLKAISAKDAASLDKDLMEMGGWSLDQLMELAGLSVSQAVWRIHPLSAGKNVLVVCGPGNNGKAPPIHLASGGDGLVAARHLAQYGYNPSIYYPKQGKNELYTRLRTQLENLSIPFITDDNFKAALGETSFLIDAIFGFSFGGPPSRSIPSHNFTNRRVKCPCA
;
A
#
# COMPACT_ATOMS: atom_id res chain seq x y z
N MET A 1 24.23 14.86 1.36
CA MET A 1 24.03 13.61 2.13
C MET A 1 23.66 12.53 1.12
N SER A 2 24.45 11.47 0.99
CA SER A 2 24.10 10.31 0.14
C SER A 2 23.18 9.38 0.92
N LEU A 3 22.08 8.96 0.32
CA LEU A 3 21.23 7.90 0.89
C LEU A 3 21.95 6.54 0.74
N LYS A 4 21.89 5.71 1.77
CA LYS A 4 22.39 4.32 1.74
C LYS A 4 21.19 3.39 1.69
N ALA A 5 21.19 2.45 0.73
CA ALA A 5 20.21 1.38 0.68
C ALA A 5 20.56 0.30 1.72
N ILE A 6 19.53 -0.31 2.30
CA ILE A 6 19.66 -1.40 3.27
C ILE A 6 19.18 -2.72 2.66
N SER A 7 19.70 -3.86 3.16
CA SER A 7 19.22 -5.17 2.69
C SER A 7 17.83 -5.49 3.27
N ALA A 8 17.09 -6.41 2.65
CA ALA A 8 15.80 -6.86 3.19
C ALA A 8 15.92 -7.45 4.61
N LYS A 9 17.07 -8.05 4.92
CA LYS A 9 17.37 -8.57 6.27
C LYS A 9 17.56 -7.42 7.26
N ASP A 10 18.29 -6.38 6.87
CA ASP A 10 18.54 -5.22 7.73
C ASP A 10 17.25 -4.41 7.94
N ALA A 11 16.43 -4.25 6.90
CA ALA A 11 15.10 -3.63 7.01
C ALA A 11 14.19 -4.38 7.99
N ALA A 12 14.14 -5.72 7.92
CA ALA A 12 13.37 -6.52 8.87
C ALA A 12 13.91 -6.41 10.31
N SER A 13 15.25 -6.30 10.48
CA SER A 13 15.86 -6.08 11.79
C SER A 13 15.54 -4.68 12.33
N LEU A 14 15.51 -3.67 11.47
CA LEU A 14 15.18 -2.31 11.87
C LEU A 14 13.73 -2.18 12.33
N ASP A 15 12.78 -2.78 11.59
CA ASP A 15 11.38 -2.84 12.02
C ASP A 15 11.25 -3.52 13.39
N LYS A 16 12.09 -4.53 13.64
CA LYS A 16 12.14 -5.21 14.93
C LYS A 16 12.58 -4.30 16.06
N ASP A 17 13.69 -3.63 15.85
CA ASP A 17 14.27 -2.73 16.84
C ASP A 17 13.33 -1.55 17.14
N LEU A 18 12.63 -1.03 16.12
CA LEU A 18 11.64 0.05 16.29
C LEU A 18 10.47 -0.37 17.20
N MET A 19 9.98 -1.59 17.09
CA MET A 19 8.87 -2.04 17.92
C MET A 19 9.31 -2.52 19.31
N GLU A 20 10.43 -3.25 19.41
CA GLU A 20 10.91 -3.79 20.69
C GLU A 20 11.61 -2.73 21.55
N MET A 21 12.59 -2.01 20.99
CA MET A 21 13.37 -1.01 21.72
C MET A 21 12.78 0.40 21.58
N GLY A 22 12.23 0.71 20.40
CA GLY A 22 11.64 2.01 20.11
C GLY A 22 10.22 2.21 20.64
N GLY A 23 9.53 1.15 21.05
CA GLY A 23 8.18 1.21 21.62
C GLY A 23 7.08 1.61 20.63
N TRP A 24 7.36 1.56 19.32
CA TRP A 24 6.37 1.87 18.28
C TRP A 24 5.41 0.71 18.09
N SER A 25 4.13 0.99 17.90
CA SER A 25 3.18 -0.02 17.46
C SER A 25 3.19 -0.16 15.94
N LEU A 26 2.80 -1.35 15.46
CA LEU A 26 2.64 -1.60 14.03
C LEU A 26 1.68 -0.59 13.38
N ASP A 27 0.57 -0.27 14.05
CA ASP A 27 -0.43 0.70 13.59
C ASP A 27 0.20 2.08 13.35
N GLN A 28 1.09 2.53 14.25
CA GLN A 28 1.77 3.83 14.11
C GLN A 28 2.74 3.85 12.94
N LEU A 29 3.55 2.79 12.79
CA LEU A 29 4.52 2.71 11.68
C LEU A 29 3.80 2.66 10.33
N MET A 30 2.73 1.87 10.22
CA MET A 30 1.90 1.76 9.03
C MET A 30 1.18 3.09 8.70
N GLU A 31 0.69 3.78 9.73
CA GLU A 31 0.04 5.10 9.56
C GLU A 31 1.01 6.13 8.95
N LEU A 32 2.24 6.18 9.46
CA LEU A 32 3.28 7.08 8.96
C LEU A 32 3.76 6.67 7.56
N ALA A 33 3.90 5.37 7.30
CA ALA A 33 4.30 4.86 5.99
C ALA A 33 3.27 5.22 4.92
N GLY A 34 1.98 4.96 5.16
CA GLY A 34 0.92 5.30 4.23
C GLY A 34 0.74 6.82 4.02
N LEU A 35 0.93 7.62 5.08
CA LEU A 35 0.99 9.08 4.97
C LEU A 35 2.17 9.53 4.09
N SER A 36 3.35 8.91 4.23
CA SER A 36 4.50 9.24 3.39
C SER A 36 4.22 8.93 1.92
N VAL A 37 3.53 7.82 1.62
CA VAL A 37 3.12 7.46 0.26
C VAL A 37 2.14 8.49 -0.31
N SER A 38 1.11 8.88 0.45
CA SER A 38 0.12 9.87 -0.02
C SER A 38 0.76 11.24 -0.29
N GLN A 39 1.70 11.67 0.56
CA GLN A 39 2.47 12.90 0.37
C GLN A 39 3.36 12.85 -0.88
N ALA A 40 3.98 11.70 -1.16
CA ALA A 40 4.76 11.52 -2.38
C ALA A 40 3.86 11.69 -3.61
N VAL A 41 2.68 11.05 -3.63
CA VAL A 41 1.71 11.19 -4.73
C VAL A 41 1.24 12.63 -4.89
N TRP A 42 0.93 13.32 -3.79
CA TRP A 42 0.55 14.74 -3.81
C TRP A 42 1.59 15.63 -4.51
N ARG A 43 2.88 15.37 -4.27
CA ARG A 43 3.99 16.17 -4.84
C ARG A 43 4.21 15.91 -6.32
N ILE A 44 4.01 14.69 -6.79
CA ILE A 44 4.38 14.26 -8.15
C ILE A 44 3.20 14.17 -9.11
N HIS A 45 1.97 14.10 -8.59
CA HIS A 45 0.75 13.97 -9.38
C HIS A 45 -0.27 15.03 -8.95
N PRO A 46 -0.15 16.27 -9.44
CA PRO A 46 -1.09 17.33 -9.06
C PRO A 46 -2.51 17.00 -9.49
N LEU A 47 -3.51 17.49 -8.75
CA LEU A 47 -4.94 17.23 -9.02
C LEU A 47 -5.39 17.61 -10.44
N SER A 48 -4.70 18.54 -11.10
CA SER A 48 -4.94 18.93 -12.49
C SER A 48 -4.59 17.85 -13.51
N ALA A 49 -3.70 16.91 -13.17
CA ALA A 49 -3.30 15.79 -14.01
C ALA A 49 -4.27 14.59 -13.88
N GLY A 50 -5.22 14.66 -12.96
CA GLY A 50 -6.19 13.62 -12.68
C GLY A 50 -6.42 13.43 -11.19
N LYS A 51 -7.63 12.98 -10.85
CA LYS A 51 -8.03 12.73 -9.46
C LYS A 51 -8.20 11.24 -9.16
N ASN A 52 -8.40 10.42 -10.19
CA ASN A 52 -8.70 9.00 -10.02
C ASN A 52 -7.41 8.23 -9.73
N VAL A 53 -7.30 7.70 -8.52
CA VAL A 53 -6.15 6.92 -8.07
C VAL A 53 -6.57 5.50 -7.78
N LEU A 54 -5.97 4.51 -8.44
CA LEU A 54 -6.22 3.10 -8.11
C LEU A 54 -5.11 2.59 -7.20
N VAL A 55 -5.49 2.06 -6.05
CA VAL A 55 -4.57 1.47 -5.07
C VAL A 55 -4.72 -0.04 -5.10
N VAL A 56 -3.66 -0.72 -5.52
CA VAL A 56 -3.64 -2.18 -5.67
C VAL A 56 -2.98 -2.78 -4.45
N CYS A 57 -3.79 -3.31 -3.54
CA CYS A 57 -3.33 -3.84 -2.25
C CYS A 57 -3.11 -5.35 -2.34
N GLY A 58 -1.95 -5.79 -1.87
CA GLY A 58 -1.65 -7.21 -1.73
C GLY A 58 -2.11 -7.78 -0.40
N PRO A 59 -2.14 -9.11 -0.25
CA PRO A 59 -2.70 -9.81 0.91
C PRO A 59 -2.03 -9.56 2.26
N GLY A 60 -0.99 -8.73 2.29
CA GLY A 60 -0.11 -8.59 3.43
C GLY A 60 0.70 -9.87 3.65
N ASN A 61 1.26 -9.99 4.85
CA ASN A 61 2.02 -11.17 5.24
C ASN A 61 1.15 -12.43 5.11
N ASN A 62 1.58 -13.37 4.27
CA ASN A 62 0.85 -14.55 3.78
C ASN A 62 0.52 -15.60 4.87
N GLY A 63 -0.09 -15.21 5.98
CA GLY A 63 -0.43 -16.12 7.08
C GLY A 63 0.78 -16.70 7.83
N LYS A 64 1.99 -16.20 7.59
CA LYS A 64 3.14 -16.51 8.45
C LYS A 64 3.02 -15.68 9.71
N ALA A 65 2.85 -16.37 10.83
CA ALA A 65 2.80 -15.77 12.15
C ALA A 65 4.02 -14.86 12.41
N PRO A 66 3.85 -13.83 13.24
CA PRO A 66 4.87 -12.81 13.54
C PRO A 66 6.20 -13.44 14.05
N PRO A 67 7.31 -12.71 13.96
CA PRO A 67 7.34 -11.52 14.77
C PRO A 67 7.01 -10.25 13.98
N ILE A 68 7.62 -9.97 12.83
CA ILE A 68 7.71 -8.57 12.37
C ILE A 68 7.79 -8.51 10.84
N HIS A 69 6.66 -8.23 10.19
CA HIS A 69 6.59 -7.98 8.75
C HIS A 69 5.59 -6.86 8.45
N LEU A 70 6.10 -5.66 8.19
CA LEU A 70 5.33 -4.54 7.67
C LEU A 70 4.62 -4.97 6.38
N ALA A 71 3.33 -4.68 6.28
CA ALA A 71 2.50 -5.22 5.25
C ALA A 71 2.05 -4.13 4.29
N SER A 72 2.63 -4.17 3.08
CA SER A 72 2.44 -3.14 2.05
C SER A 72 0.99 -2.88 1.66
N GLY A 73 0.13 -3.89 1.77
CA GLY A 73 -1.31 -3.71 1.55
C GLY A 73 -1.94 -2.74 2.57
N GLY A 74 -1.51 -2.77 3.82
CA GLY A 74 -1.99 -1.86 4.86
C GLY A 74 -1.55 -0.41 4.62
N ASP A 75 -0.29 -0.23 4.20
CA ASP A 75 0.24 1.10 3.81
C ASP A 75 -0.57 1.69 2.65
N GLY A 76 -0.97 0.87 1.68
CA GLY A 76 -1.85 1.26 0.58
C GLY A 76 -3.24 1.73 1.05
N LEU A 77 -3.86 1.01 1.98
CA LEU A 77 -5.15 1.41 2.55
C LEU A 77 -5.05 2.75 3.29
N VAL A 78 -4.00 2.95 4.08
CA VAL A 78 -3.72 4.23 4.75
C VAL A 78 -3.49 5.35 3.73
N ALA A 79 -2.70 5.08 2.68
CA ALA A 79 -2.45 6.06 1.62
C ALA A 79 -3.75 6.48 0.91
N ALA A 80 -4.63 5.53 0.60
CA ALA A 80 -5.95 5.81 0.01
C ALA A 80 -6.78 6.75 0.90
N ARG A 81 -6.80 6.51 2.22
CA ARG A 81 -7.51 7.37 3.17
C ARG A 81 -6.99 8.82 3.14
N HIS A 82 -5.67 9.01 3.19
CA HIS A 82 -5.08 10.35 3.13
C HIS A 82 -5.31 11.02 1.77
N LEU A 83 -5.24 10.27 0.67
CA LEU A 83 -5.50 10.81 -0.67
C LEU A 83 -6.94 11.32 -0.84
N ALA A 84 -7.92 10.64 -0.25
CA ALA A 84 -9.30 11.16 -0.24
C ALA A 84 -9.38 12.54 0.46
N GLN A 85 -8.64 12.72 1.56
CA GLN A 85 -8.58 14.01 2.27
C GLN A 85 -7.86 15.10 1.46
N TYR A 86 -6.97 14.73 0.54
CA TYR A 86 -6.29 15.66 -0.36
C TYR A 86 -7.13 16.04 -1.59
N GLY A 87 -8.33 15.44 -1.75
CA GLY A 87 -9.24 15.72 -2.86
C GLY A 87 -9.04 14.83 -4.09
N TYR A 88 -8.33 13.70 -3.95
CA TYR A 88 -8.35 12.62 -4.94
C TYR A 88 -9.61 11.76 -4.80
N ASN A 89 -9.87 10.95 -5.83
CA ASN A 89 -10.90 9.92 -5.87
C ASN A 89 -10.20 8.54 -5.87
N PRO A 90 -9.72 8.06 -4.71
CA PRO A 90 -9.08 6.76 -4.64
C PRO A 90 -10.11 5.64 -4.85
N SER A 91 -9.69 4.55 -5.47
CA SER A 91 -10.39 3.26 -5.50
C SER A 91 -9.41 2.16 -5.12
N ILE A 92 -9.91 1.10 -4.48
CA ILE A 92 -9.07 0.08 -3.86
C ILE A 92 -9.34 -1.26 -4.50
N TYR A 93 -8.31 -1.88 -5.06
CA TYR A 93 -8.36 -3.28 -5.47
C TYR A 93 -7.65 -4.13 -4.43
N TYR A 94 -8.41 -4.95 -3.70
CA TYR A 94 -7.87 -5.78 -2.61
C TYR A 94 -8.45 -7.21 -2.65
N PRO A 95 -7.95 -8.08 -3.55
CA PRO A 95 -8.60 -9.35 -3.89
C PRO A 95 -8.48 -10.40 -2.77
N LYS A 96 -7.38 -10.36 -2.01
CA LYS A 96 -7.14 -11.29 -0.90
C LYS A 96 -6.90 -10.49 0.36
N GLN A 97 -7.91 -10.40 1.22
CA GLN A 97 -7.85 -9.57 2.42
C GLN A 97 -7.14 -10.28 3.58
N GLY A 98 -6.32 -9.54 4.31
CA GLY A 98 -5.74 -10.01 5.57
C GLY A 98 -6.84 -10.22 6.61
N LYS A 99 -6.73 -11.29 7.42
CA LYS A 99 -7.70 -11.59 8.49
C LYS A 99 -7.41 -10.87 9.82
N ASN A 100 -6.42 -9.97 9.84
CA ASN A 100 -6.04 -9.26 11.05
C ASN A 100 -7.02 -8.12 11.34
N GLU A 101 -7.31 -7.87 12.62
CA GLU A 101 -8.19 -6.81 13.10
C GLU A 101 -7.78 -5.42 12.58
N LEU A 102 -6.47 -5.17 12.43
CA LEU A 102 -5.94 -3.94 11.86
C LEU A 102 -6.51 -3.64 10.46
N TYR A 103 -6.60 -4.65 9.59
CA TYR A 103 -7.16 -4.47 8.25
C TYR A 103 -8.66 -4.21 8.27
N THR A 104 -9.37 -4.86 9.18
CA THR A 104 -10.80 -4.60 9.39
C THR A 104 -11.03 -3.15 9.80
N ARG A 105 -10.22 -2.65 10.75
CA ARG A 105 -10.27 -1.24 11.20
C ARG A 105 -9.98 -0.27 10.05
N LEU A 106 -8.94 -0.52 9.24
CA LEU A 106 -8.61 0.30 8.07
C LEU A 106 -9.73 0.28 7.02
N ARG A 107 -10.33 -0.88 6.78
CA ARG A 107 -11.45 -1.02 5.86
C ARG A 107 -12.65 -0.18 6.31
N THR A 108 -13.03 -0.24 7.58
CA THR A 108 -14.12 0.59 8.12
C THR A 108 -13.84 2.08 7.94
N GLN A 109 -12.59 2.52 8.14
CA GLN A 109 -12.23 3.93 7.91
C GLN A 109 -12.43 4.36 6.45
N LEU A 110 -12.10 3.47 5.51
CA LEU A 110 -12.26 3.73 4.07
C LEU A 110 -13.74 3.71 3.64
N GLU A 111 -14.52 2.78 4.18
CA GLU A 111 -15.97 2.72 3.97
C GLU A 111 -16.68 3.98 4.51
N ASN A 112 -16.25 4.49 5.68
CA ASN A 112 -16.76 5.75 6.24
C ASN A 112 -16.48 6.97 5.35
N LEU A 113 -15.45 6.90 4.51
CA LEU A 113 -15.13 7.92 3.51
C LEU A 113 -15.74 7.62 2.14
N SER A 114 -16.59 6.60 2.03
CA SER A 114 -17.21 6.14 0.77
C SER A 114 -16.19 5.79 -0.32
N ILE A 115 -15.00 5.30 0.07
CA ILE A 115 -13.96 4.89 -0.88
C ILE A 115 -14.33 3.51 -1.46
N PRO A 116 -14.48 3.37 -2.78
CA PRO A 116 -14.95 2.13 -3.39
C PRO A 116 -13.88 1.03 -3.40
N PHE A 117 -14.32 -0.20 -3.11
CA PHE A 117 -13.54 -1.41 -3.30
C PHE A 117 -13.92 -2.09 -4.63
N ILE A 118 -12.94 -2.26 -5.50
CA ILE A 118 -13.07 -2.83 -6.83
C ILE A 118 -12.93 -4.35 -6.77
N THR A 119 -13.82 -5.06 -7.46
CA THR A 119 -13.78 -6.51 -7.65
C THR A 119 -12.94 -6.90 -8.87
N ASP A 120 -12.56 -8.17 -8.97
CA ASP A 120 -11.77 -8.70 -10.10
C ASP A 120 -12.40 -8.39 -11.47
N ASP A 121 -13.72 -8.50 -11.58
CA ASP A 121 -14.46 -8.23 -12.83
C ASP A 121 -14.33 -6.77 -13.28
N ASN A 122 -14.28 -5.85 -12.32
CA ASN A 122 -14.23 -4.40 -12.58
C ASN A 122 -12.80 -3.86 -12.66
N PHE A 123 -11.79 -4.68 -12.41
CA PHE A 123 -10.39 -4.24 -12.35
C PHE A 123 -9.91 -3.60 -13.67
N LYS A 124 -10.25 -4.20 -14.81
CA LYS A 124 -9.85 -3.67 -16.13
C LYS A 124 -10.49 -2.32 -16.44
N ALA A 125 -11.77 -2.15 -16.07
CA ALA A 125 -12.48 -0.88 -16.25
C ALA A 125 -11.86 0.20 -15.37
N ALA A 126 -11.65 -0.10 -14.08
CA ALA A 126 -11.00 0.81 -13.15
C ALA A 126 -9.60 1.23 -13.63
N LEU A 127 -8.80 0.30 -14.17
CA LEU A 127 -7.48 0.59 -14.71
C LEU A 127 -7.53 1.57 -15.90
N GLY A 128 -8.58 1.53 -16.72
CA GLY A 128 -8.78 2.44 -17.85
C GLY A 128 -9.15 3.87 -17.43
N GLU A 129 -9.88 4.03 -16.32
CA GLU A 129 -10.32 5.33 -15.78
C GLU A 129 -9.30 5.97 -14.82
N THR A 130 -8.26 5.21 -14.47
CA THR A 130 -7.25 5.61 -13.49
C THR A 130 -6.25 6.59 -14.09
N SER A 131 -6.02 7.69 -13.37
CA SER A 131 -4.97 8.66 -13.71
C SER A 131 -3.62 8.28 -13.10
N PHE A 132 -3.64 7.67 -11.90
CA PHE A 132 -2.46 7.27 -11.15
C PHE A 132 -2.62 5.93 -10.43
N LEU A 133 -1.59 5.08 -10.45
CA LEU A 133 -1.62 3.76 -9.82
C LEU A 133 -0.65 3.69 -8.64
N ILE A 134 -1.12 3.20 -7.51
CA ILE A 134 -0.28 2.86 -6.35
C ILE A 134 -0.16 1.35 -6.26
N ASP A 135 1.08 0.86 -6.38
CA ASP A 135 1.43 -0.54 -6.16
C ASP A 135 1.74 -0.77 -4.68
N ALA A 136 0.80 -1.42 -4.00
CA ALA A 136 0.88 -1.83 -2.60
C ALA A 136 0.79 -3.37 -2.48
N ILE A 137 1.26 -4.10 -3.49
CA ILE A 137 1.10 -5.56 -3.59
C ILE A 137 2.11 -6.31 -2.71
N PHE A 138 3.40 -5.98 -2.83
CA PHE A 138 4.47 -6.70 -2.14
C PHE A 138 5.50 -5.75 -1.53
N GLY A 139 5.92 -6.09 -0.30
CA GLY A 139 6.98 -5.38 0.42
C GLY A 139 8.32 -6.09 0.34
N PHE A 140 9.31 -5.53 1.05
CA PHE A 140 10.68 -6.05 1.10
C PHE A 140 10.79 -7.46 1.70
N SER A 141 9.80 -7.91 2.46
CA SER A 141 9.74 -9.23 3.09
C SER A 141 9.21 -10.35 2.16
N PHE A 142 8.86 -10.02 0.91
CA PHE A 142 8.38 -11.00 -0.04
C PHE A 142 9.53 -11.84 -0.62
N GLY A 143 9.54 -13.14 -0.30
CA GLY A 143 10.58 -14.10 -0.75
C GLY A 143 10.04 -15.32 -1.50
N GLY A 144 8.82 -15.28 -2.04
CA GLY A 144 8.18 -16.41 -2.72
C GLY A 144 7.86 -16.12 -4.19
N PRO A 145 7.46 -17.14 -4.98
CA PRO A 145 6.89 -16.90 -6.30
C PRO A 145 5.52 -16.20 -6.17
N PRO A 146 5.19 -15.23 -7.04
CA PRO A 146 3.86 -14.62 -7.04
C PRO A 146 2.79 -15.67 -7.34
N SER A 147 1.74 -15.70 -6.51
CA SER A 147 0.57 -16.57 -6.72
C SER A 147 -0.17 -16.18 -8.01
N ARG A 148 -0.72 -17.17 -8.74
CA ARG A 148 -1.55 -16.97 -9.96
C ARG A 148 -2.73 -16.02 -9.79
N SER A 149 -3.20 -15.82 -8.55
CA SER A 149 -4.31 -14.92 -8.21
C SER A 149 -3.97 -13.44 -8.29
N ILE A 150 -2.71 -13.08 -8.58
CA ILE A 150 -2.28 -11.70 -8.79
C ILE A 150 -2.21 -11.49 -10.29
N PRO A 151 -2.99 -10.55 -10.86
CA PRO A 151 -2.96 -10.28 -12.28
C PRO A 151 -1.52 -10.01 -12.72
N SER A 152 -0.98 -10.85 -13.59
CA SER A 152 0.28 -10.61 -14.32
C SER A 152 0.06 -9.57 -15.43
N HIS A 153 -0.62 -8.47 -15.12
CA HIS A 153 -0.72 -7.36 -16.03
C HIS A 153 0.60 -6.59 -15.95
N ASN A 154 1.28 -6.49 -17.09
CA ASN A 154 2.53 -5.76 -17.25
C ASN A 154 2.31 -4.28 -16.91
N PHE A 155 2.42 -3.92 -15.63
CA PHE A 155 2.42 -2.55 -15.09
C PHE A 155 3.68 -1.79 -15.53
N THR A 156 3.94 -1.70 -16.83
CA THR A 156 5.21 -1.20 -17.38
C THR A 156 5.14 0.27 -17.78
N ASN A 157 3.95 0.87 -17.94
CA ASN A 157 3.87 2.15 -18.66
C ASN A 157 3.43 3.39 -17.86
N ARG A 158 3.20 3.31 -16.55
CA ARG A 158 2.97 4.49 -15.67
C ARG A 158 3.46 4.26 -14.23
N ARG A 159 4.65 3.68 -14.06
CA ARG A 159 5.24 3.59 -12.72
C ARG A 159 5.80 4.96 -12.34
N VAL A 160 5.15 5.63 -11.41
CA VAL A 160 5.95 6.21 -10.33
C VAL A 160 6.42 5.03 -9.50
N LYS A 161 7.67 4.63 -9.69
CA LYS A 161 8.36 3.91 -8.63
C LYS A 161 8.49 4.93 -7.50
N CYS A 162 7.65 4.82 -6.47
CA CYS A 162 8.08 5.30 -5.17
C CYS A 162 9.41 4.59 -4.90
N PRO A 163 10.52 5.31 -4.73
CA PRO A 163 11.75 4.70 -4.28
C PRO A 163 11.44 4.22 -2.87
N CYS A 164 11.06 2.95 -2.75
CA CYS A 164 11.13 2.26 -1.47
C CYS A 164 12.56 2.45 -0.99
N ALA A 165 12.69 3.06 0.18
CA ALA A 165 13.93 3.28 0.89
C ALA A 165 14.68 1.96 1.12
#